data_AF-A0A2M8PN46-F1
#
_entry.id   AF-A0A2M8PN46-F1
#
_cell.length_a   1.000
_cell.length_b   1.000
_cell.length_c   1.000
_cell.angle_alpha   90.00
_cell.angle_beta   90.00
_cell.angle_gamma   90.00
#
_symmetry.space_group_name_H-M   'P 1'
#
loop_
_entity.id
_entity.type
_entity.pdbx_description
1 polymer ?
#
loop_
_entity_poly.entity_id
_entity_poly.type
_entity_poly.pdbx_seq_one_letter_code
_entity_poly.pdbx_strand_id
1 'polypeptide(L)'
;PFMGELIRKINIARFTQTFGALFHSGIDILAALEASSNTVGNRVLREGLEQVQNYVKSGEQLSSALNKSGQFPSMVCRMVKVGEESGNLTEVLDQVSEFYTNDVDEEVQKVIAMIEPSLTLILGGMILWIAVGVFGPIYASFENLDF
;
A
#
# COMPACT_ATOMS: atom_id res chain seq x y z
N PRO A 1 5.11 -6.01 8.59
CA PRO A 1 6.41 -6.12 7.90
C PRO A 1 6.30 -5.61 6.45
N PHE A 2 6.92 -4.45 6.16
CA PHE A 2 7.00 -3.69 4.90
C PHE A 2 5.87 -3.87 3.86
N MET A 3 5.78 -5.03 3.21
CA MET A 3 4.72 -5.36 2.24
C MET A 3 3.29 -5.17 2.80
N GLY A 4 3.07 -5.48 4.09
CA GLY A 4 1.76 -5.31 4.72
C GLY A 4 1.34 -3.84 4.87
N GLU A 5 2.29 -2.92 5.10
CA GLU A 5 2.00 -1.50 5.19
C GLU A 5 1.77 -0.89 3.80
N LEU A 6 2.57 -1.28 2.81
CA LEU A 6 2.38 -0.89 1.41
C LEU A 6 1.01 -1.34 0.89
N ILE A 7 0.63 -2.60 1.11
CA ILE A 7 -0.70 -3.11 0.71
C ILE A 7 -1.81 -2.30 1.39
N ARG A 8 -1.65 -1.96 2.68
CA ARG A 8 -2.63 -1.12 3.39
C ARG A 8 -2.74 0.27 2.75
N LYS A 9 -1.61 0.93 2.46
CA LYS A 9 -1.57 2.23 1.79
C LYS A 9 -2.22 2.20 0.41
N ILE A 10 -1.94 1.17 -0.41
CA ILE A 10 -2.58 0.95 -1.72
C ILE A 10 -4.10 0.85 -1.60
N ASN A 11 -4.57 0.09 -0.61
CA ASN A 11 -6.01 -0.11 -0.42
C ASN A 11 -6.70 1.18 0.08
N ILE A 12 -6.03 1.97 0.94
CA ILE A 12 -6.52 3.29 1.37
C ILE A 12 -6.56 4.27 0.18
N ALA A 13 -5.52 4.29 -0.66
CA ALA A 13 -5.47 5.13 -1.86
C ALA A 13 -6.66 4.81 -2.79
N ARG A 14 -6.86 3.53 -3.13
CA ARG A 14 -7.96 3.07 -3.99
C ARG A 14 -9.33 3.40 -3.43
N PHE A 15 -9.52 3.17 -2.13
CA PHE A 15 -10.75 3.53 -1.43
C PHE A 15 -11.01 5.04 -1.55
N THR A 16 -10.05 5.87 -1.13
CA THR A 16 -10.21 7.32 -1.07
C THR A 16 -10.45 7.92 -2.45
N GLN A 17 -9.73 7.44 -3.47
CA GLN A 17 -9.92 7.86 -4.86
C GLN A 17 -11.33 7.54 -5.36
N THR A 18 -11.79 6.30 -5.14
CA THR A 18 -13.12 5.87 -5.58
C THR A 18 -14.21 6.62 -4.80
N PHE A 19 -14.07 6.69 -3.49
CA PHE A 19 -15.03 7.36 -2.61
C PHE A 19 -15.13 8.85 -2.92
N GLY A 20 -13.99 9.54 -3.06
CA GLY A 20 -13.92 10.95 -3.44
C GLY A 20 -14.58 11.20 -4.79
N ALA A 21 -14.29 10.40 -5.82
CA ALA A 21 -14.89 10.54 -7.15
C ALA A 21 -16.43 10.34 -7.13
N LEU A 22 -16.92 9.33 -6.41
CA LEU A 22 -18.35 9.07 -6.28
C LEU A 22 -19.05 10.19 -5.50
N PHE A 23 -18.46 10.61 -4.38
CA PHE A 23 -18.98 11.68 -3.54
C PHE A 23 -18.99 13.03 -4.29
N HIS A 24 -17.92 13.34 -5.02
CA HIS A 24 -17.85 14.52 -5.90
C HIS A 24 -18.94 14.53 -6.97
N SER A 25 -19.30 13.34 -7.48
CA SER A 25 -20.39 13.18 -8.45
C SER A 25 -21.79 13.34 -7.84
N GLY A 26 -21.90 13.67 -6.56
CA GLY A 26 -23.16 13.87 -5.85
C GLY A 26 -23.85 12.57 -5.43
N ILE A 27 -23.15 11.43 -5.45
CA ILE A 27 -23.68 10.17 -4.95
C ILE A 27 -23.80 10.24 -3.43
N ASP A 28 -24.89 9.72 -2.90
CA ASP A 28 -25.13 9.63 -1.46
C ASP A 28 -23.95 8.98 -0.73
N ILE A 29 -23.57 9.53 0.43
CA ILE A 29 -22.39 9.12 1.18
C ILE A 29 -22.40 7.63 1.54
N LEU A 30 -23.56 7.06 1.86
CA LEU A 30 -23.66 5.65 2.24
C LEU A 30 -23.50 4.74 1.02
N ALA A 31 -24.05 5.15 -0.13
CA ALA A 31 -23.90 4.45 -1.40
C ALA A 31 -22.46 4.56 -1.91
N ALA A 32 -21.83 5.72 -1.79
CA ALA A 32 -20.43 5.94 -2.14
C ALA A 32 -19.49 5.10 -1.26
N LEU A 33 -19.74 5.03 0.05
CA LEU A 33 -19.01 4.16 0.99
C LEU A 33 -19.14 2.68 0.60
N GLU A 34 -20.36 2.23 0.27
CA GLU A 34 -20.61 0.84 -0.13
C GLU A 34 -19.87 0.49 -1.42
N ALA A 35 -20.03 1.32 -2.46
CA ALA A 35 -19.41 1.11 -3.76
C ALA A 35 -17.88 1.14 -3.67
N SER A 36 -17.32 2.09 -2.93
CA SER A 36 -15.86 2.20 -2.73
C SER A 36 -15.29 1.09 -1.85
N SER A 37 -16.03 0.55 -0.88
CA SER A 37 -15.58 -0.61 -0.10
C SER A 37 -15.38 -1.87 -0.96
N ASN A 38 -16.13 -1.98 -2.06
CA ASN A 38 -16.03 -3.09 -3.01
C ASN A 38 -14.80 -3.01 -3.91
N THR A 39 -14.15 -1.84 -4.04
CA THR A 39 -12.92 -1.68 -4.84
C THR A 39 -11.66 -2.04 -4.06
N VAL A 40 -11.78 -2.21 -2.74
CA VAL A 40 -10.71 -2.62 -1.83
C VAL A 40 -10.53 -4.14 -1.88
N GLY A 41 -9.30 -4.61 -2.09
CA GLY A 41 -8.93 -6.02 -2.12
C GLY A 41 -8.55 -6.60 -0.75
N ASN A 42 -8.34 -5.74 0.25
CA ASN A 42 -8.05 -6.15 1.62
C ASN A 42 -9.34 -6.40 2.43
N ARG A 43 -9.55 -7.65 2.83
CA ARG A 43 -10.72 -8.07 3.62
C ARG A 43 -10.84 -7.32 4.95
N VAL A 44 -9.74 -7.10 5.66
CA VAL A 44 -9.74 -6.39 6.96
C VAL A 44 -10.17 -4.94 6.79
N LEU A 45 -9.69 -4.29 5.72
CA LEU A 45 -10.11 -2.91 5.41
C LEU A 45 -11.59 -2.86 4.98
N ARG A 46 -12.07 -3.85 4.21
CA ARG A 46 -13.48 -3.94 3.83
C ARG A 46 -14.39 -4.11 5.05
N GLU A 47 -14.07 -5.02 5.96
CA GLU A 47 -14.81 -5.20 7.23
C GLU A 47 -14.78 -3.92 8.09
N GLY A 48 -13.66 -3.19 8.08
CA GLY A 48 -13.56 -1.87 8.71
C GLY A 48 -14.49 -0.84 8.06
N LEU A 49 -14.57 -0.80 6.73
CA LEU A 49 -15.44 0.10 5.97
C LEU A 49 -16.93 -0.22 6.15
N GLU A 50 -17.30 -1.49 6.29
CA GLU A 50 -18.67 -1.90 6.63
C GLU A 50 -19.07 -1.36 8.02
N GLN A 51 -18.15 -1.41 8.99
CA GLN A 51 -18.37 -0.78 10.30
C GLN A 51 -18.50 0.74 10.19
N VAL A 52 -17.66 1.39 9.38
CA VAL A 52 -17.77 2.84 9.10
C VAL A 52 -19.16 3.16 8.56
N GLN A 53 -19.65 2.39 7.58
CA GLN A 53 -20.98 2.58 7.02
C GLN A 53 -22.08 2.48 8.08
N ASN A 54 -21.97 1.54 9.02
CA ASN A 54 -22.93 1.38 10.12
C ASN A 54 -22.91 2.55 11.11
N TYR A 55 -21.72 3.08 11.44
CA TYR A 55 -21.61 4.27 12.30
C TYR A 55 -22.19 5.51 11.62
N VAL A 56 -21.90 5.72 10.33
CA VAL A 56 -22.46 6.85 9.56
C VAL A 56 -23.98 6.72 9.40
N LYS A 57 -24.50 5.51 9.16
CA LYS A 57 -25.95 5.21 9.16
C LYS A 57 -26.63 5.57 10.48
N SER A 58 -25.88 5.46 11.59
CA SER A 58 -26.35 5.80 12.94
C SER A 58 -26.26 7.29 13.25
N GLY A 59 -25.79 8.12 12.31
CA GLY A 59 -25.65 9.56 12.46
C GLY A 59 -24.30 10.04 13.00
N GLU A 60 -23.30 9.16 13.10
CA GLU A 60 -21.94 9.60 13.45
C GLU A 60 -21.25 10.31 12.28
N GLN A 61 -20.37 11.25 12.62
CA GLN A 61 -19.47 11.88 11.65
C GLN A 61 -18.55 10.84 11.00
N LEU A 62 -18.26 11.01 9.71
CA LEU A 62 -17.40 10.13 8.92
C LEU A 62 -16.00 10.04 9.53
N SER A 63 -15.43 11.16 9.99
CA SER A 63 -14.12 11.18 10.64
C SER A 63 -14.06 10.34 11.92
N SER A 64 -15.12 10.39 12.74
CA SER A 64 -15.26 9.54 13.94
C SER A 64 -15.36 8.08 13.56
N ALA A 65 -16.21 7.76 12.58
CA ALA A 65 -16.43 6.41 12.09
C ALA A 65 -15.13 5.78 11.54
N LEU A 66 -14.40 6.52 10.69
CA LEU A 66 -13.11 6.10 10.15
C LEU A 66 -12.09 5.84 11.27
N ASN A 67 -12.03 6.72 12.27
CA ASN A 67 -11.12 6.56 13.41
C ASN A 67 -11.48 5.33 14.26
N LYS A 68 -12.77 5.08 14.51
CA LYS A 68 -13.26 3.91 15.27
C LYS A 68 -12.96 2.59 14.58
N SER A 69 -12.92 2.56 13.24
CA SER A 69 -12.57 1.34 12.49
C SER A 69 -11.14 0.84 12.75
N GLY A 70 -10.24 1.73 13.20
CA GLY A 70 -8.83 1.42 13.43
C GLY A 70 -8.02 1.13 12.16
N GLN A 71 -8.62 1.21 10.97
CA GLN A 71 -7.95 0.89 9.70
C GLN A 71 -7.30 2.11 9.04
N PHE A 72 -7.74 3.30 9.40
CA PHE A 72 -7.28 4.56 8.81
C PHE A 72 -6.25 5.23 9.71
N PRO A 73 -5.12 5.71 9.14
CA PRO A 73 -4.15 6.50 9.89
C PRO A 73 -4.78 7.78 10.44
N SER A 74 -4.29 8.24 11.60
CA SER A 74 -4.83 9.41 12.28
C SER A 74 -4.84 10.69 11.42
N MET A 75 -3.91 10.79 10.47
CA MET A 75 -3.85 11.91 9.53
C MET A 75 -5.08 11.94 8.61
N VAL A 76 -5.51 10.79 8.07
CA VAL A 76 -6.73 10.70 7.24
C VAL A 76 -7.95 11.12 8.04
N CYS A 77 -8.12 10.57 9.25
CA CYS A 77 -9.25 10.90 10.12
C CYS A 77 -9.31 12.40 10.45
N ARG A 78 -8.16 13.03 10.71
CA ARG A 78 -8.06 14.47 11.00
C ARG A 78 -8.37 15.33 9.80
N MET A 79 -7.85 14.97 8.62
CA MET A 79 -8.14 15.70 7.38
C MET A 79 -9.64 15.63 7.10
N VAL A 80 -10.23 14.44 7.08
CA VAL A 80 -11.68 14.25 6.90
C VAL A 80 -12.48 15.07 7.91
N LYS A 81 -12.06 15.11 9.18
CA LYS A 81 -12.71 15.93 10.21
C LYS A 81 -12.72 17.41 9.83
N VAL A 82 -11.58 17.95 9.41
CA VAL A 82 -11.48 19.35 8.94
C VAL A 82 -12.38 19.58 7.73
N GLY A 83 -12.44 18.62 6.79
CA GLY A 83 -13.34 18.66 5.63
C GLY A 83 -14.81 18.65 6.02
N GLU A 84 -15.22 17.84 7.00
CA GLU A 84 -16.59 17.81 7.52
C GLU A 84 -16.97 19.11 8.23
N GLU A 85 -16.09 19.65 9.07
CA GLU A 85 -16.34 20.89 9.83
C GLU A 85 -16.39 22.14 8.93
N SER A 86 -15.58 22.15 7.87
CA SER A 86 -15.52 23.26 6.89
C SER A 86 -16.51 23.12 5.73
N GLY A 87 -17.20 21.97 5.62
CA GLY A 87 -18.06 21.66 4.47
C GLY A 87 -17.30 21.39 3.17
N ASN A 88 -15.97 21.25 3.23
CA ASN A 88 -15.09 21.03 2.08
C ASN A 88 -14.53 19.60 2.03
N LEU A 89 -15.39 18.62 2.32
CA LEU A 89 -14.99 17.21 2.38
C LEU A 89 -14.43 16.71 1.04
N THR A 90 -14.98 17.17 -0.08
CA THR A 90 -14.56 16.76 -1.42
C THR A 90 -13.10 17.12 -1.70
N GLU A 91 -12.70 18.38 -1.49
CA GLU A 91 -11.31 18.81 -1.74
C GLU A 91 -10.33 18.06 -0.81
N VAL A 92 -10.74 17.83 0.43
CA VAL A 92 -9.92 17.08 1.38
C VAL A 92 -9.75 15.61 0.97
N LEU A 93 -10.80 14.96 0.49
CA LEU A 93 -10.71 13.59 0.00
C LEU A 93 -9.78 13.48 -1.22
N ASP A 94 -9.80 14.47 -2.11
CA ASP A 94 -8.87 14.54 -3.25
C ASP A 94 -7.42 14.69 -2.76
N GLN A 95 -7.16 15.56 -1.78
CA GLN A 95 -5.83 15.71 -1.19
C GLN A 95 -5.33 14.41 -0.52
N VAL A 96 -6.20 13.71 0.21
CA VAL A 96 -5.84 12.41 0.82
C VAL A 96 -5.55 11.37 -0.27
N SER A 97 -6.38 11.31 -1.31
CA SER A 97 -6.18 10.39 -2.44
C SER A 97 -4.85 10.65 -3.14
N GLU A 98 -4.54 11.91 -3.45
CA GLU A 98 -3.29 12.30 -4.11
C GLU A 98 -2.08 11.98 -3.24
N PHE A 99 -2.13 12.32 -1.94
CA PHE A 99 -1.06 12.01 -0.99
C PHE A 99 -0.74 10.50 -0.96
N TYR A 100 -1.75 9.65 -0.80
CA TYR A 100 -1.51 8.20 -0.71
C TYR A 100 -1.16 7.58 -2.06
N THR A 101 -1.61 8.14 -3.18
CA THR A 101 -1.19 7.69 -4.51
C THR A 101 0.31 7.95 -4.70
N ASN A 102 0.77 9.17 -4.37
CA ASN A 102 2.18 9.54 -4.46
C ASN A 102 3.05 8.71 -3.50
N ASP A 103 2.60 8.51 -2.25
CA ASP A 103 3.31 7.71 -1.25
C ASP A 103 3.43 6.23 -1.66
N VAL A 104 2.39 5.68 -2.30
CA VAL A 104 2.42 4.33 -2.89
C VAL A 104 3.43 4.25 -4.04
N ASP A 105 3.43 5.22 -4.95
CA ASP A 105 4.34 5.24 -6.09
C ASP A 105 5.81 5.34 -5.63
N GLU A 106 6.09 6.16 -4.63
CA GLU A 106 7.42 6.24 -4.01
C GLU A 106 7.85 4.92 -3.36
N GLU A 107 6.96 4.25 -2.62
CA GLU A 107 7.28 2.96 -2.01
C GLU A 107 7.50 1.87 -3.07
N VAL A 108 6.71 1.86 -4.14
CA VAL A 108 6.92 0.93 -5.27
C VAL A 108 8.27 1.17 -5.93
N GLN A 109 8.66 2.43 -6.15
CA GLN A 109 9.99 2.75 -6.69
C GLN A 109 11.12 2.28 -5.78
N LYS A 110 10.98 2.44 -4.46
CA LYS A 110 11.95 1.92 -3.47
C LYS A 110 12.06 0.40 -3.54
N VAL A 111 10.94 -0.31 -3.67
CA VAL A 111 10.93 -1.77 -3.86
C VAL A 111 11.66 -2.16 -5.14
N ILE A 112 11.39 -1.48 -6.26
CA ILE A 112 12.08 -1.73 -7.54
C ILE A 112 13.59 -1.47 -7.42
N ALA A 113 14.00 -0.37 -6.79
CA ALA A 113 15.40 -0.02 -6.58
C ALA A 113 16.15 -1.04 -5.71
N MET A 114 15.46 -1.74 -4.81
CA MET A 114 16.05 -2.83 -4.02
C MET A 114 16.18 -4.16 -4.78
N ILE A 115 15.42 -4.35 -5.87
CA ILE A 115 15.51 -5.57 -6.69
C ILE A 115 16.85 -5.63 -7.42
N GLU A 116 17.33 -4.51 -7.98
CA GLU A 116 18.59 -4.45 -8.73
C GLU A 116 19.83 -4.97 -7.96
N PRO A 117 20.13 -4.49 -6.72
CA PRO A 117 21.26 -5.01 -5.96
C PRO A 117 21.04 -6.48 -5.55
N SER A 118 19.80 -6.91 -5.30
CA SER A 118 19.51 -8.30 -4.96
C SER A 118 19.82 -9.26 -6.12
N LEU A 119 19.45 -8.88 -7.36
CA LEU A 119 19.76 -9.65 -8.56
C LEU A 119 21.26 -9.71 -8.80
N THR A 120 21.95 -8.57 -8.62
CA THR A 120 23.41 -8.49 -8.76
C THR A 120 24.12 -9.41 -7.77
N LEU A 121 23.68 -9.45 -6.52
CA LEU A 121 24.22 -10.36 -5.49
C LEU A 121 23.96 -11.83 -5.83
N ILE A 122 22.76 -12.16 -6.33
CA ILE A 122 22.43 -13.54 -6.73
C ILE A 122 23.29 -13.99 -7.92
N LEU A 123 23.45 -13.15 -8.94
CA LEU A 123 24.29 -13.44 -10.10
C LEU A 123 25.76 -13.56 -9.70
N GLY A 124 26.28 -12.61 -8.92
CA GLY A 124 27.65 -12.66 -8.41
C GLY A 124 27.91 -13.90 -7.56
N GLY A 125 26.96 -14.26 -6.70
CA GLY A 125 27.01 -15.49 -5.89
C GLY A 125 27.02 -16.76 -6.74
N MET A 126 26.19 -16.83 -7.78
CA MET A 126 26.21 -17.96 -8.73
C MET A 126 27.54 -18.08 -9.47
N ILE A 127 28.10 -16.96 -9.95
CA ILE A 127 29.40 -16.97 -10.63
C ILE A 127 30.49 -17.46 -9.69
N LEU A 128 30.52 -16.98 -8.45
CA LEU A 128 31.49 -17.39 -7.44
C LEU A 128 31.33 -18.88 -7.09
N TRP A 129 30.10 -19.36 -6.96
CA TRP A 129 29.80 -20.78 -6.72
C TRP A 129 30.34 -21.68 -7.84
N ILE A 130 30.09 -21.32 -9.10
CA ILE A 130 30.59 -22.05 -10.26
C ILE A 130 32.12 -22.02 -10.31
N ALA A 131 32.73 -20.84 -10.07
CA ALA A 131 34.17 -20.69 -10.07
C ALA A 131 34.83 -21.63 -9.06
N VAL A 132 34.36 -21.64 -7.80
CA VAL A 132 34.89 -22.55 -6.76
C VAL A 132 34.75 -24.02 -7.19
N GLY A 133 33.61 -24.40 -7.77
CA GLY A 133 33.39 -25.76 -8.27
C GLY A 133 34.33 -26.18 -9.41
N VAL A 134 34.76 -25.25 -10.26
CA VAL A 134 35.65 -25.51 -11.41
C VAL A 134 37.13 -25.44 -11.04
N PHE A 135 37.53 -24.45 -10.22
CA PHE A 135 38.93 -24.28 -9.85
C PHE A 135 39.48 -25.45 -9.02
N GLY A 136 38.68 -26.04 -8.11
CA GLY A 136 39.12 -27.17 -7.30
C GLY A 136 39.68 -28.36 -8.12
N PRO A 137 38.89 -28.95 -9.04
CA PRO A 137 39.36 -30.04 -9.91
C PRO A 137 40.53 -29.65 -10.80
N ILE A 138 40.58 -28.41 -11.28
CA ILE A 138 41.69 -27.91 -12.10
C ILE A 138 42.99 -27.89 -11.31
N TYR A 139 43.00 -27.33 -10.09
CA TYR A 139 44.17 -27.32 -9.22
C TYR A 139 44.65 -28.75 -8.91
N ALA A 140 43.73 -29.66 -8.59
CA ALA A 140 44.05 -31.07 -8.36
C ALA A 140 44.63 -31.77 -9.60
N SER A 141 44.23 -31.35 -10.81
CA SER A 141 44.78 -31.90 -12.06
C SER A 141 46.20 -31.40 -12.33
N PHE A 142 46.54 -30.17 -11.94
CA PHE A 142 47.89 -29.62 -12.09
C PHE A 142 48.89 -30.25 -11.11
N GLU A 143 48.49 -30.52 -9.86
CA GLU A 143 49.35 -31.18 -8.87
C GLU A 143 49.74 -32.62 -9.30
N ASN A 144 48.86 -33.31 -10.04
CA ASN A 144 49.16 -34.63 -10.60
C ASN A 144 50.05 -34.58 -11.86
N LEU A 145 50.36 -33.39 -12.39
CA LEU A 145 51.21 -33.19 -13.56
C LEU A 145 52.62 -32.67 -13.20
N ASP A 146 52.88 -32.41 -11.92
CA ASP A 146 54.24 -32.18 -11.44
C ASP A 146 55.00 -33.51 -11.42
N PHE A 147 55.98 -33.61 -12.34
CA PHE A 147 57.02 -34.65 -12.37
C PHE A 147 58.02 -34.50 -11.22
#